data_AF-A0A924TR13-F1
#
_entry.id   AF-A0A924TR13-F1
#
_cell.length_a   1.000
_cell.length_b   1.000
_cell.length_c   1.000
_cell.angle_alpha   90.00
_cell.angle_beta   90.00
_cell.angle_gamma   90.00
#
_symmetry.space_group_name_H-M   'P 1'
#
loop_
_entity.id
_entity.type
_entity.pdbx_description
1 polymer ?
#
loop_
_entity_poly.entity_id
_entity_poly.type
_entity_poly.pdbx_seq_one_letter_code
_entity_poly.pdbx_strand_id
1 'polypeptide(L)'
;LVGPHGAPDFFTDDDMAMLFATDWEVHYNSSRTGVRLIGPRPQWARTDGGEAGLHPSNIHDNAYAIGAIDFTGDMPVILGPDGPSLGGFVCPATVVQAELWKLGQLAPGNTVRFKPLDLNLAHALARAQHAALAATGDQWAAASATGDELAAASAPLLPSAFAAPQAAVLLSLPPSQGGVTMVVRRSGDANVLVELGDAVLDLTLRFRVHALMTRLQAWRGSGHLPGVIDLTPGIRSLQVHFDFQRLPLTELMNALTRAHAELGAMADVEVPSRTVWLPLSWDDPATRLAIEKYMQSVRPDAPWCPSNMEFIRRINGLPDLQAVYDDVFDASYLVMGLGDVYLGAPVATPLDPRHRLVTTKYNPARTWTPENAVGIGGAYLCVYGMEGPGGYQFVGRTVQMWNRWRATREFSREQPWLLRFFDKIRFVPMGADELLAYRRDFIAGRVQLRIEEGSFRLADYQRFLQDNDSSIKAFKQRQHAAFEDERERWRAAGVSELADVGALDTSSQAAAAEAFDGEVVSSQVSGGVWAVHAAVGQRVRTGQLLLVVESMKMEVSVHAPCDGLVEQLLCAEGQAVSAGQPLLLMRAAS
;
A
#
# COMPACT_ATOMS: atom_id res chain seq x y z
N LEU A 1 -9.89 -15.41 -8.21
CA LEU A 1 -9.05 -16.60 -7.95
C LEU A 1 -8.52 -16.54 -6.52
N VAL A 2 -8.49 -17.66 -5.79
CA VAL A 2 -7.90 -17.72 -4.45
C VAL A 2 -6.37 -17.63 -4.56
N GLY A 3 -5.78 -16.83 -3.66
CA GLY A 3 -4.36 -16.56 -3.55
C GLY A 3 -4.01 -15.06 -3.67
N PRO A 4 -2.81 -14.65 -3.20
CA PRO A 4 -1.75 -15.54 -2.69
C PRO A 4 -1.98 -16.07 -1.28
N HIS A 5 -2.64 -15.33 -0.40
CA HIS A 5 -2.67 -15.63 1.04
C HIS A 5 -3.96 -16.31 1.52
N GLY A 6 -4.84 -16.79 0.63
CA GLY A 6 -6.11 -17.42 1.01
C GLY A 6 -5.98 -18.86 1.50
N ALA A 7 -4.83 -19.22 2.07
CA ALA A 7 -4.54 -20.53 2.65
C ALA A 7 -4.57 -20.44 4.20
N PRO A 8 -4.70 -21.58 4.90
CA PRO A 8 -4.91 -21.64 6.37
C PRO A 8 -3.71 -21.18 7.21
N ASP A 9 -2.63 -20.73 6.58
CA ASP A 9 -1.53 -20.04 7.23
C ASP A 9 -1.81 -18.55 7.51
N PHE A 10 -2.81 -17.95 6.86
CA PHE A 10 -3.20 -16.55 7.07
C PHE A 10 -4.69 -16.37 7.36
N PHE A 11 -5.56 -17.04 6.61
CA PHE A 11 -7.03 -16.97 6.75
C PHE A 11 -7.58 -18.35 7.06
N THR A 12 -8.51 -18.43 8.00
CA THR A 12 -9.20 -19.70 8.28
C THR A 12 -10.10 -20.11 7.10
N ASP A 13 -10.50 -21.38 7.06
CA ASP A 13 -11.49 -21.84 6.06
C ASP A 13 -12.82 -21.08 6.18
N ASP A 14 -13.22 -20.73 7.41
CA ASP A 14 -14.42 -19.92 7.69
C ASP A 14 -14.26 -18.47 7.20
N ASP A 15 -13.06 -17.88 7.30
CA ASP A 15 -12.78 -16.56 6.73
C ASP A 15 -12.91 -16.57 5.20
N MET A 16 -12.42 -17.63 4.55
CA MET A 16 -12.55 -17.80 3.11
C MET A 16 -14.02 -18.03 2.70
N ALA A 17 -14.78 -18.80 3.48
CA ALA A 17 -16.21 -18.98 3.26
C ALA A 17 -16.98 -17.65 3.41
N MET A 18 -16.67 -16.88 4.46
CA MET A 18 -17.20 -15.54 4.70
C MET A 18 -16.92 -14.61 3.51
N LEU A 19 -15.68 -14.60 3.00
CA LEU A 19 -15.28 -13.72 1.90
C LEU A 19 -16.18 -13.88 0.66
N PHE A 20 -16.52 -15.12 0.32
CA PHE A 20 -17.34 -15.45 -0.86
C PHE A 20 -18.85 -15.42 -0.60
N ALA A 21 -19.29 -15.57 0.65
CA ALA A 21 -20.70 -15.51 1.03
C ALA A 21 -21.21 -14.07 1.23
N THR A 22 -20.33 -13.15 1.61
CA THR A 22 -20.66 -11.77 1.95
C THR A 22 -21.03 -10.92 0.73
N ASP A 23 -22.08 -10.13 0.89
CA ASP A 23 -22.41 -8.97 0.06
C ASP A 23 -21.67 -7.75 0.63
N TRP A 24 -20.58 -7.35 -0.01
CA TRP A 24 -19.70 -6.27 0.44
C TRP A 24 -20.19 -4.93 -0.08
N GLU A 25 -20.28 -3.92 0.77
CA GLU A 25 -20.65 -2.56 0.37
C GLU A 25 -19.41 -1.77 -0.06
N VAL A 26 -19.51 -1.02 -1.17
CA VAL A 26 -18.45 -0.15 -1.65
C VAL A 26 -18.39 1.12 -0.80
N HIS A 27 -17.27 1.31 -0.10
CA HIS A 27 -17.03 2.47 0.75
C HIS A 27 -16.72 3.72 -0.11
N TYR A 28 -17.11 4.90 0.39
CA TYR A 28 -16.91 6.19 -0.32
C TYR A 28 -15.44 6.55 -0.58
N ASN A 29 -14.54 6.06 0.27
CA ASN A 29 -13.10 6.21 0.12
C ASN A 29 -12.49 5.24 -0.91
N SER A 30 -13.03 5.26 -2.13
CA SER A 30 -12.65 4.43 -3.27
C SER A 30 -12.20 5.29 -4.45
N SER A 31 -11.17 4.87 -5.18
CA SER A 31 -10.67 5.59 -6.36
C SER A 31 -9.90 4.64 -7.31
N ARG A 32 -9.23 5.17 -8.33
CA ARG A 32 -8.36 4.38 -9.22
C ARG A 32 -7.22 3.62 -8.50
N THR A 33 -6.87 4.08 -7.29
CA THR A 33 -5.89 3.39 -6.42
C THR A 33 -6.46 2.09 -5.83
N GLY A 34 -7.77 2.01 -5.65
CA GLY A 34 -8.46 0.83 -5.17
C GLY A 34 -9.88 1.11 -4.69
N VAL A 35 -10.69 0.05 -4.66
CA VAL A 35 -12.09 0.07 -4.24
C VAL A 35 -12.19 -0.50 -2.83
N ARG A 36 -12.45 0.35 -1.85
CA ARG A 36 -12.56 -0.01 -0.44
C ARG A 36 -13.92 -0.67 -0.17
N LEU A 37 -13.93 -1.69 0.67
CA LEU A 37 -15.14 -2.44 0.98
C LEU A 37 -15.46 -2.42 2.47
N ILE A 38 -16.76 -2.40 2.79
CA ILE A 38 -17.32 -2.58 4.13
C ILE A 38 -17.91 -3.98 4.20
N GLY A 39 -17.61 -4.69 5.27
CA GLY A 39 -18.14 -6.03 5.54
C GLY A 39 -17.62 -6.61 6.85
N PRO A 40 -17.86 -7.90 7.09
CA PRO A 40 -17.45 -8.59 8.31
C PRO A 40 -15.93 -8.74 8.38
N ARG A 41 -15.43 -8.86 9.61
CA ARG A 41 -14.00 -8.95 9.91
C ARG A 41 -13.53 -10.42 9.86
N PRO A 42 -12.30 -10.70 9.40
CA PRO A 42 -11.71 -12.03 9.52
C PRO A 42 -11.44 -12.40 10.98
N GLN A 43 -11.45 -13.69 11.28
CA GLN A 43 -11.01 -14.27 12.55
C GLN A 43 -9.48 -14.46 12.61
N TRP A 44 -8.83 -14.56 11.44
CA TRP A 44 -7.39 -14.77 11.27
C TRP A 44 -6.88 -16.13 11.72
N ALA A 45 -6.01 -16.75 10.93
CA ALA A 45 -5.39 -18.04 11.28
C ALA A 45 -4.15 -17.89 12.20
N ARG A 46 -3.77 -16.65 12.51
CA ARG A 46 -2.58 -16.31 13.32
C ARG A 46 -2.89 -15.14 14.24
N THR A 47 -2.11 -15.00 15.30
CA THR A 47 -2.32 -13.99 16.34
C THR A 47 -1.73 -12.62 16.03
N ASP A 48 -0.72 -12.57 15.15
CA ASP A 48 0.02 -11.35 14.79
C ASP A 48 0.85 -11.57 13.51
N GLY A 49 1.51 -10.50 13.04
CA GLY A 49 2.43 -10.52 11.89
C GLY A 49 3.91 -10.56 12.25
N GLY A 50 4.28 -10.77 13.53
CA GLY A 50 5.66 -10.78 13.99
C GLY A 50 6.43 -9.48 13.71
N GLU A 51 7.68 -9.59 13.24
CA GLU A 51 8.55 -8.45 12.92
C GLU A 51 8.00 -7.55 11.78
N ALA A 52 6.99 -8.02 11.02
CA ALA A 52 6.35 -7.24 9.97
C ALA A 52 5.23 -6.31 10.48
N GLY A 53 4.74 -6.52 11.70
CA GLY A 53 3.70 -5.72 12.33
C GLY A 53 2.80 -6.52 13.27
N LEU A 54 2.11 -5.80 14.16
CA LEU A 54 1.27 -6.37 15.21
C LEU A 54 0.01 -7.05 14.69
N HIS A 55 -0.56 -6.53 13.60
CA HIS A 55 -1.83 -7.03 13.11
C HIS A 55 -1.65 -8.39 12.41
N PRO A 56 -2.55 -9.37 12.58
CA PRO A 56 -2.53 -10.65 11.87
C PRO A 56 -2.59 -10.54 10.33
N SER A 57 -2.87 -9.37 9.78
CA SER A 57 -2.80 -9.14 8.33
C SER A 57 -1.40 -8.71 7.87
N ASN A 58 -0.51 -8.32 8.77
CA ASN A 58 0.82 -7.81 8.42
C ASN A 58 1.76 -8.91 7.95
N ILE A 59 2.45 -8.64 6.83
CA ILE A 59 3.46 -9.54 6.26
C ILE A 59 4.70 -8.75 5.88
N HIS A 60 5.83 -9.44 5.79
CA HIS A 60 7.02 -8.87 5.18
C HIS A 60 6.69 -8.43 3.76
N ASP A 61 6.93 -7.15 3.50
CA ASP A 61 6.37 -6.46 2.35
C ASP A 61 6.69 -7.19 1.03
N ASN A 62 5.66 -7.42 0.23
CA ASN A 62 5.73 -8.13 -1.04
C ASN A 62 4.98 -7.39 -2.14
N ALA A 63 5.14 -7.86 -3.38
CA ALA A 63 4.49 -7.25 -4.53
C ALA A 63 3.06 -7.76 -4.71
N TYR A 64 2.15 -6.84 -4.96
CA TYR A 64 0.73 -7.09 -5.22
C TYR A 64 0.41 -7.20 -6.70
N ALA A 65 -0.66 -7.93 -7.01
CA ALA A 65 -1.25 -7.97 -8.33
C ALA A 65 -2.38 -6.93 -8.42
N ILE A 66 -2.58 -6.34 -9.60
CA ILE A 66 -3.78 -5.53 -9.86
C ILE A 66 -5.02 -6.41 -9.67
N GLY A 67 -6.01 -5.90 -8.94
CA GLY A 67 -7.20 -6.64 -8.55
C GLY A 67 -7.03 -7.53 -7.31
N ALA A 68 -5.87 -7.54 -6.65
CA ALA A 68 -5.72 -8.21 -5.37
C ALA A 68 -6.67 -7.58 -4.34
N ILE A 69 -7.31 -8.41 -3.53
CA ILE A 69 -8.15 -7.97 -2.42
C ILE A 69 -7.22 -7.86 -1.21
N ASP A 70 -6.74 -6.66 -0.93
CA ASP A 70 -5.75 -6.40 0.11
C ASP A 70 -6.42 -6.06 1.44
N PHE A 71 -6.08 -6.78 2.51
CA PHE A 71 -6.63 -6.56 3.85
C PHE A 71 -5.74 -5.61 4.66
N THR A 72 -5.97 -4.32 4.51
CA THR A 72 -5.26 -3.26 5.25
C THR A 72 -5.77 -3.18 6.69
N GLY A 73 -5.32 -4.12 7.52
CA GLY A 73 -5.97 -4.42 8.81
C GLY A 73 -7.13 -5.39 8.60
N ASP A 74 -8.30 -5.08 9.16
CA ASP A 74 -9.52 -5.89 9.01
C ASP A 74 -10.41 -5.48 7.83
N MET A 75 -10.09 -4.36 7.18
CA MET A 75 -10.88 -3.84 6.05
C MET A 75 -10.23 -4.15 4.71
N PRO A 76 -10.96 -4.77 3.77
CA PRO A 76 -10.43 -5.04 2.44
C PRO A 76 -10.49 -3.84 1.51
N VAL A 77 -9.55 -3.78 0.58
CA VAL A 77 -9.56 -2.91 -0.61
C VAL A 77 -9.16 -3.72 -1.83
N ILE A 78 -9.93 -3.61 -2.91
CA ILE A 78 -9.56 -4.19 -4.20
C ILE A 78 -8.57 -3.25 -4.87
N LEU A 79 -7.33 -3.68 -5.07
CA LEU A 79 -6.28 -2.83 -5.62
C LEU A 79 -6.55 -2.49 -7.09
N GLY A 80 -6.58 -1.19 -7.40
CA GLY A 80 -6.85 -0.69 -8.75
C GLY A 80 -5.59 -0.58 -9.62
N PRO A 81 -5.73 -0.10 -10.86
CA PRO A 81 -4.60 0.08 -11.77
C PRO A 81 -3.59 1.15 -11.32
N ASP A 82 -4.03 2.14 -10.53
CA ASP A 82 -3.14 3.11 -9.89
C ASP A 82 -2.83 2.71 -8.43
N GLY A 83 -3.00 1.44 -8.10
CA GLY A 83 -2.83 0.89 -6.76
C GLY A 83 -1.37 0.68 -6.36
N PRO A 84 -1.13 0.39 -5.07
CA PRO A 84 0.20 0.13 -4.55
C PRO A 84 0.83 -1.08 -5.23
N SER A 85 2.13 -0.99 -5.53
CA SER A 85 2.89 -2.13 -6.08
C SER A 85 3.40 -3.06 -5.00
N LEU A 86 4.02 -2.51 -3.95
CA LEU A 86 4.62 -3.25 -2.85
C LEU A 86 3.93 -2.83 -1.56
N GLY A 87 3.61 -3.78 -0.68
CA GLY A 87 3.08 -3.49 0.64
C GLY A 87 3.08 -4.71 1.56
N GLY A 88 2.72 -4.49 2.82
CA GLY A 88 2.89 -5.48 3.89
C GLY A 88 1.59 -5.93 4.54
N PHE A 89 0.60 -6.22 3.71
CA PHE A 89 -0.71 -6.78 4.07
C PHE A 89 -1.03 -8.01 3.22
N VAL A 90 -1.78 -8.96 3.80
CA VAL A 90 -2.21 -10.17 3.10
C VAL A 90 -3.34 -9.91 2.10
N CYS A 91 -3.39 -10.78 1.09
CA CYS A 91 -4.36 -10.77 0.01
C CYS A 91 -4.93 -12.17 -0.20
N PRO A 92 -6.15 -12.50 0.25
CA PRO A 92 -6.69 -13.86 0.15
C PRO A 92 -7.09 -14.27 -1.27
N ALA A 93 -7.42 -13.31 -2.13
CA ALA A 93 -7.84 -13.56 -3.50
C ALA A 93 -7.51 -12.38 -4.43
N THR A 94 -7.56 -12.64 -5.73
CA THR A 94 -7.34 -11.64 -6.80
C THR A 94 -8.48 -11.72 -7.82
N VAL A 95 -9.06 -10.57 -8.17
CA VAL A 95 -10.01 -10.41 -9.27
C VAL A 95 -9.29 -10.73 -10.58
N VAL A 96 -9.88 -11.58 -11.42
CA VAL A 96 -9.27 -12.03 -12.67
C VAL A 96 -9.24 -10.90 -13.70
N GLN A 97 -8.28 -10.91 -14.62
CA GLN A 97 -8.12 -9.85 -15.62
C GLN A 97 -9.42 -9.53 -16.36
N ALA A 98 -10.15 -10.59 -16.75
CA ALA A 98 -11.41 -10.47 -17.49
C ALA A 98 -12.54 -9.77 -16.71
N GLU A 99 -12.40 -9.61 -15.38
CA GLU A 99 -13.43 -9.07 -14.51
C GLU A 99 -13.05 -7.72 -13.91
N LEU A 100 -11.83 -7.24 -14.15
CA LEU A 100 -11.34 -5.95 -13.63
C LEU A 100 -12.18 -4.75 -14.10
N TRP A 101 -12.80 -4.84 -15.28
CA TRP A 101 -13.65 -3.77 -15.82
C TRP A 101 -14.83 -3.45 -14.89
N LYS A 102 -15.35 -4.45 -14.15
CA LYS A 102 -16.45 -4.26 -13.20
C LYS A 102 -16.06 -3.32 -12.07
N LEU A 103 -14.80 -3.34 -11.65
CA LEU A 103 -14.28 -2.44 -10.63
C LEU A 103 -14.37 -0.98 -11.07
N GLY A 104 -14.20 -0.72 -12.37
CA GLY A 104 -14.34 0.61 -12.95
C GLY A 104 -15.78 1.12 -13.05
N GLN A 105 -16.76 0.29 -12.74
CA GLN A 105 -18.19 0.65 -12.74
C GLN A 105 -18.76 0.79 -11.32
N LEU A 106 -17.99 0.49 -10.28
CA LEU A 106 -18.46 0.55 -8.90
C LEU A 106 -18.53 2.00 -8.41
N ALA A 107 -19.66 2.33 -7.79
CA ALA A 107 -19.88 3.57 -7.05
C ALA A 107 -20.05 3.29 -5.55
N PRO A 108 -19.76 4.27 -4.67
CA PRO A 108 -20.07 4.17 -3.25
C PRO A 108 -21.53 3.74 -2.99
N GLY A 109 -21.74 2.84 -2.03
CA GLY A 109 -23.04 2.24 -1.71
C GLY A 109 -23.47 1.09 -2.63
N ASN A 110 -22.73 0.80 -3.72
CA ASN A 110 -22.95 -0.43 -4.47
C ASN A 110 -22.62 -1.66 -3.62
N THR A 111 -23.25 -2.79 -3.94
CA THR A 111 -22.97 -4.08 -3.30
C THR A 111 -22.27 -5.01 -4.29
N VAL A 112 -21.19 -5.67 -3.85
CA VAL A 112 -20.43 -6.63 -4.62
C VAL A 112 -20.26 -7.95 -3.86
N ARG A 113 -20.35 -9.08 -4.57
CA ARG A 113 -20.04 -10.40 -4.01
C ARG A 113 -18.99 -11.09 -4.86
N PHE A 114 -17.94 -11.58 -4.21
CA PHE A 114 -16.89 -12.33 -4.89
C PHE A 114 -17.36 -13.74 -5.24
N LYS A 115 -17.07 -14.17 -6.46
CA LYS A 115 -17.34 -15.53 -6.92
C LYS A 115 -16.02 -16.26 -7.18
N PRO A 116 -15.79 -17.43 -6.56
CA PRO A 116 -14.59 -18.20 -6.85
C PRO A 116 -14.61 -18.69 -8.30
N LEU A 117 -13.44 -18.70 -8.93
CA LEU A 117 -13.23 -19.19 -10.29
C LEU A 117 -12.10 -20.23 -10.25
N ASP A 118 -12.11 -21.15 -11.21
CA ASP A 118 -10.92 -21.93 -11.55
C ASP A 118 -10.08 -21.21 -12.61
N LEU A 119 -8.80 -21.56 -12.68
CA LEU A 119 -7.86 -20.90 -13.59
C LEU A 119 -8.20 -21.10 -15.08
N ASN A 120 -8.75 -22.25 -15.46
CA ASN A 120 -9.08 -22.54 -16.86
C ASN A 120 -10.21 -21.64 -17.34
N LEU A 121 -11.24 -21.46 -16.52
CA LEU A 121 -12.34 -20.53 -16.78
C LEU A 121 -11.84 -19.09 -16.84
N ALA A 122 -10.98 -18.65 -15.91
CA ALA A 122 -10.39 -17.31 -15.94
C ALA A 122 -9.66 -17.04 -17.27
N HIS A 123 -8.80 -17.97 -17.70
CA HIS A 123 -8.10 -17.88 -18.98
C HIS A 123 -9.04 -17.97 -20.19
N ALA A 124 -10.13 -18.74 -20.12
CA ALA A 124 -11.13 -18.80 -21.17
C ALA A 124 -11.88 -17.48 -21.33
N LEU A 125 -12.27 -16.83 -20.23
CA LEU A 125 -12.90 -15.50 -20.24
C LEU A 125 -11.96 -14.45 -20.82
N ALA A 126 -10.70 -14.43 -20.40
CA ALA A 126 -9.70 -13.51 -20.93
C ALA A 126 -9.46 -13.71 -22.45
N ARG A 127 -9.32 -14.97 -22.92
CA ARG A 127 -9.22 -15.26 -24.36
C ARG A 127 -10.45 -14.81 -25.13
N ALA A 128 -11.65 -15.05 -24.60
CA ALA A 128 -12.89 -14.66 -25.27
C ALA A 128 -13.05 -13.14 -25.36
N GLN A 129 -12.66 -12.40 -24.33
CA GLN A 129 -12.64 -10.94 -24.36
C GLN A 129 -11.63 -10.41 -25.38
N HIS A 130 -10.41 -10.96 -25.44
CA HIS A 130 -9.42 -10.58 -26.45
C HIS A 130 -9.93 -10.87 -27.87
N ALA A 131 -10.57 -12.02 -28.08
CA ALA A 131 -11.17 -12.37 -29.37
C ALA A 131 -12.31 -11.39 -29.76
N ALA A 132 -13.16 -11.01 -28.80
CA ALA A 132 -14.23 -10.03 -29.03
C ALA A 132 -13.68 -8.65 -29.38
N LEU A 133 -12.62 -8.19 -28.67
CA LEU A 133 -11.95 -6.92 -28.96
C LEU A 133 -11.29 -6.93 -30.35
N ALA A 134 -10.60 -8.01 -30.72
CA ALA A 134 -9.99 -8.16 -32.04
C ALA A 134 -11.06 -8.11 -33.15
N ALA A 135 -12.14 -8.88 -33.00
CA ALA A 135 -13.25 -8.88 -33.95
C ALA A 135 -13.92 -7.50 -34.06
N THR A 136 -14.07 -6.78 -32.95
CA THR A 136 -14.61 -5.41 -32.94
C THR A 136 -13.66 -4.44 -33.66
N GLY A 137 -12.34 -4.60 -33.50
CA GLY A 137 -11.34 -3.79 -34.20
C GLY A 137 -11.41 -3.98 -35.73
N ASP A 138 -11.54 -5.23 -36.18
CA ASP A 138 -11.71 -5.56 -37.60
C ASP A 138 -13.03 -5.01 -38.15
N GLN A 139 -14.12 -5.15 -37.40
CA GLN A 139 -15.42 -4.58 -37.75
C GLN A 139 -15.39 -3.06 -37.78
N TRP A 140 -14.69 -2.41 -36.85
CA TRP A 140 -14.55 -0.95 -36.84
C TRP A 140 -13.73 -0.43 -38.01
N ALA A 141 -12.64 -1.11 -38.37
CA ALA A 141 -11.88 -0.79 -39.56
C ALA A 141 -12.72 -0.92 -40.84
N ALA A 142 -13.57 -1.95 -40.93
CA ALA A 142 -14.48 -2.16 -42.05
C ALA A 142 -15.63 -1.14 -42.09
N ALA A 143 -16.31 -0.91 -40.97
CA ALA A 143 -17.44 0.03 -40.85
C ALA A 143 -17.01 1.48 -41.04
N SER A 144 -15.82 1.86 -40.58
CA SER A 144 -15.24 3.20 -40.83
C SER A 144 -14.99 3.47 -42.32
N ALA A 145 -14.86 2.42 -43.13
CA ALA A 145 -14.70 2.53 -44.58
C ALA A 145 -16.03 2.59 -45.34
N THR A 146 -17.13 2.06 -44.78
CA THR A 146 -18.45 1.99 -45.43
C THR A 146 -19.49 2.95 -44.86
N GLY A 147 -19.26 3.51 -43.66
CA GLY A 147 -20.20 4.37 -42.94
C GLY A 147 -21.31 3.62 -42.19
N ASP A 148 -21.18 2.31 -42.01
CA ASP A 148 -22.17 1.47 -41.34
C ASP A 148 -22.07 1.56 -39.79
N GLU A 149 -23.19 1.31 -39.10
CA GLU A 149 -23.20 1.19 -37.64
C GLU A 149 -22.51 -0.10 -37.17
N LEU A 150 -21.71 0.00 -36.09
CA LEU A 150 -21.10 -1.18 -35.48
C LEU A 150 -22.15 -2.06 -34.81
N ALA A 151 -22.13 -3.35 -35.14
CA ALA A 151 -22.78 -4.35 -34.31
C ALA A 151 -22.03 -4.46 -32.96
N ALA A 152 -22.78 -4.50 -31.85
CA ALA A 152 -22.19 -4.68 -30.53
C ALA A 152 -21.64 -6.11 -30.39
N ALA A 153 -20.31 -6.26 -30.32
CA ALA A 153 -19.68 -7.51 -29.92
C ALA A 153 -19.96 -7.75 -28.43
N SER A 154 -20.53 -8.91 -28.08
CA SER A 154 -20.74 -9.30 -26.69
C SER A 154 -19.63 -10.25 -26.23
N ALA A 155 -18.99 -9.90 -25.11
CA ALA A 155 -18.13 -10.83 -24.40
C ALA A 155 -18.99 -11.86 -23.63
N PRO A 156 -18.53 -13.11 -23.45
CA PRO A 156 -19.28 -14.10 -22.69
C PRO A 156 -19.50 -13.63 -21.25
N LEU A 157 -20.73 -13.82 -20.78
CA LEU A 157 -21.10 -13.62 -19.38
C LEU A 157 -20.49 -14.72 -18.51
N LEU A 158 -20.34 -14.43 -17.21
CA LEU A 158 -19.98 -15.45 -16.21
C LEU A 158 -20.99 -16.61 -16.27
N PRO A 159 -20.54 -17.85 -16.01
CA PRO A 159 -21.44 -18.99 -15.94
C PRO A 159 -22.44 -18.83 -14.77
N SER A 160 -23.57 -19.53 -14.86
CA SER A 160 -24.56 -19.59 -13.78
C SER A 160 -24.10 -20.40 -12.56
N ALA A 161 -23.07 -21.25 -12.73
CA ALA A 161 -22.48 -22.06 -11.68
C ALA A 161 -20.97 -21.84 -11.61
N PHE A 162 -20.46 -21.74 -10.39
CA PHE A 162 -19.04 -21.49 -10.10
C PHE A 162 -18.42 -22.76 -9.51
N ALA A 163 -17.19 -23.07 -9.91
CA ALA A 163 -16.43 -24.18 -9.36
C ALA A 163 -16.01 -23.90 -7.90
N ALA A 164 -15.68 -24.96 -7.17
CA ALA A 164 -15.06 -24.84 -5.86
C ALA A 164 -13.72 -24.07 -5.96
N PRO A 165 -13.34 -23.29 -4.94
CA PRO A 165 -12.09 -22.54 -4.96
C PRO A 165 -10.88 -23.48 -5.07
N GLN A 166 -9.95 -23.17 -5.98
CA GLN A 166 -8.66 -23.88 -6.06
C GLN A 166 -7.69 -23.40 -4.98
N ALA A 167 -6.81 -24.28 -4.49
CA ALA A 167 -5.82 -23.94 -3.47
C ALA A 167 -4.94 -22.75 -3.88
N ALA A 168 -4.60 -21.88 -2.93
CA ALA A 168 -3.70 -20.73 -3.14
C ALA A 168 -2.26 -21.17 -3.42
N VAL A 169 -1.79 -22.19 -2.70
CA VAL A 169 -0.44 -22.75 -2.84
C VAL A 169 -0.40 -23.68 -4.05
N LEU A 170 0.45 -23.35 -5.03
CA LEU A 170 0.65 -24.10 -6.27
C LEU A 170 1.78 -25.12 -6.15
N LEU A 171 2.82 -24.77 -5.40
CA LEU A 171 4.02 -25.57 -5.25
C LEU A 171 4.66 -25.29 -3.88
N SER A 172 5.11 -26.35 -3.21
CA SER A 172 5.95 -26.25 -2.02
C SER A 172 7.18 -27.13 -2.24
N LEU A 173 8.36 -26.52 -2.26
CA LEU A 173 9.63 -27.20 -2.43
C LEU A 173 10.40 -27.25 -1.12
N PRO A 174 11.05 -28.40 -0.83
CA PRO A 174 11.92 -28.53 0.33
C PRO A 174 13.14 -27.59 0.23
N PRO A 175 13.96 -27.53 1.30
CA PRO A 175 15.23 -26.83 1.25
C PRO A 175 16.07 -27.22 0.03
N SER A 176 16.53 -26.21 -0.70
CA SER A 176 17.53 -26.34 -1.78
C SER A 176 18.94 -26.62 -1.23
N GLN A 177 19.96 -26.70 -2.09
CA GLN A 177 21.37 -26.76 -1.64
C GLN A 177 21.77 -25.60 -0.71
N GLY A 178 21.05 -24.46 -0.77
CA GLY A 178 21.25 -23.33 0.14
C GLY A 178 20.43 -23.38 1.43
N GLY A 179 19.74 -24.48 1.74
CA GLY A 179 19.00 -24.66 3.00
C GLY A 179 17.66 -23.89 3.08
N VAL A 180 17.25 -23.22 2.01
CA VAL A 180 16.04 -22.38 1.99
C VAL A 180 14.91 -23.09 1.26
N THR A 181 13.72 -23.12 1.84
CA THR A 181 12.47 -23.62 1.24
C THR A 181 11.91 -22.63 0.22
N MET A 182 11.05 -23.10 -0.69
CA MET A 182 10.34 -22.22 -1.61
C MET A 182 8.86 -22.60 -1.68
N VAL A 183 7.98 -21.61 -1.54
CA VAL A 183 6.54 -21.75 -1.75
C VAL A 183 6.14 -20.87 -2.93
N VAL A 184 5.40 -21.41 -3.88
CA VAL A 184 4.82 -20.64 -4.99
C VAL A 184 3.32 -20.58 -4.82
N ARG A 185 2.79 -19.36 -4.74
CA ARG A 185 1.37 -19.07 -4.55
C ARG A 185 0.78 -18.43 -5.80
N ARG A 186 -0.48 -18.74 -6.10
CA ARG A 186 -1.24 -18.06 -7.15
C ARG A 186 -1.45 -16.59 -6.75
N SER A 187 -1.24 -15.65 -7.65
CA SER A 187 -1.52 -14.23 -7.43
C SER A 187 -2.31 -13.66 -8.63
N GLY A 188 -3.56 -14.10 -8.74
CA GLY A 188 -4.39 -13.88 -9.94
C GLY A 188 -4.13 -14.86 -11.07
N ASP A 189 -4.62 -14.53 -12.26
CA ASP A 189 -4.55 -15.31 -13.50
C ASP A 189 -3.30 -15.00 -14.36
N ALA A 190 -2.55 -13.95 -14.00
CA ALA A 190 -1.35 -13.52 -14.69
C ALA A 190 -0.11 -13.39 -13.78
N ASN A 191 -0.20 -13.67 -12.48
CA ASN A 191 0.95 -13.61 -11.59
C ASN A 191 1.06 -14.82 -10.67
N VAL A 192 2.29 -15.12 -10.26
CA VAL A 192 2.60 -15.98 -9.12
C VAL A 192 3.48 -15.22 -8.13
N LEU A 193 3.30 -15.51 -6.85
CA LEU A 193 4.14 -15.02 -5.77
C LEU A 193 5.04 -16.16 -5.30
N VAL A 194 6.35 -15.99 -5.44
CA VAL A 194 7.36 -16.93 -4.94
C VAL A 194 7.84 -16.43 -3.58
N GLU A 195 7.77 -17.25 -2.56
CA GLU A 195 8.19 -16.94 -1.19
C GLU A 195 9.33 -17.87 -0.77
N LEU A 196 10.39 -17.31 -0.17
CA LEU A 196 11.58 -18.05 0.22
C LEU A 196 11.74 -18.09 1.75
N GLY A 197 12.02 -19.28 2.30
CA GLY A 197 12.34 -19.48 3.72
C GLY A 197 11.17 -19.21 4.67
N ASP A 198 11.46 -18.94 5.93
CA ASP A 198 10.46 -18.59 6.93
C ASP A 198 10.06 -17.11 6.85
N ALA A 199 8.94 -16.74 7.47
CA ALA A 199 8.47 -15.37 7.55
C ALA A 199 9.25 -14.57 8.62
N VAL A 200 10.53 -14.32 8.34
CA VAL A 200 11.46 -13.56 9.19
C VAL A 200 12.21 -12.49 8.39
N LEU A 201 12.67 -11.44 9.06
CA LEU A 201 13.54 -10.44 8.44
C LEU A 201 15.00 -10.93 8.37
N ASP A 202 15.30 -11.71 7.33
CA ASP A 202 16.65 -12.19 7.00
C ASP A 202 17.15 -11.63 5.67
N LEU A 203 18.25 -10.87 5.72
CA LEU A 203 18.88 -10.29 4.52
C LEU A 203 19.41 -11.36 3.57
N THR A 204 19.72 -12.56 4.06
CA THR A 204 20.16 -13.70 3.24
C THR A 204 19.04 -14.17 2.31
N LEU A 205 17.79 -14.16 2.78
CA LEU A 205 16.62 -14.43 1.93
C LEU A 205 16.49 -13.39 0.82
N ARG A 206 16.72 -12.11 1.12
CA ARG A 206 16.65 -11.06 0.09
C ARG A 206 17.74 -11.19 -0.97
N PHE A 207 18.94 -11.59 -0.57
CA PHE A 207 20.02 -11.92 -1.51
C PHE A 207 19.63 -13.10 -2.41
N ARG A 208 19.00 -14.13 -1.83
CA ARG A 208 18.52 -15.27 -2.60
C ARG A 208 17.39 -14.88 -3.57
N VAL A 209 16.46 -14.00 -3.16
CA VAL A 209 15.45 -13.40 -4.04
C VAL A 209 16.12 -12.67 -5.21
N HIS A 210 17.19 -11.90 -4.95
CA HIS A 210 17.92 -11.20 -6.01
C HIS A 210 18.55 -12.19 -6.99
N ALA A 211 19.21 -13.23 -6.50
CA ALA A 211 19.83 -14.25 -7.33
C ALA A 211 18.79 -14.98 -8.20
N LEU A 212 17.62 -15.30 -7.62
CA LEU A 212 16.49 -15.87 -8.37
C LEU A 212 16.01 -14.90 -9.47
N MET A 213 15.79 -13.64 -9.13
CA MET A 213 15.35 -12.61 -10.07
C MET A 213 16.34 -12.46 -11.23
N THR A 214 17.62 -12.29 -10.96
CA THR A 214 18.69 -12.16 -11.97
C THR A 214 18.74 -13.40 -12.88
N ARG A 215 18.54 -14.60 -12.31
CA ARG A 215 18.49 -15.83 -13.11
C ARG A 215 17.31 -15.84 -14.08
N LEU A 216 16.11 -15.51 -13.59
CA LEU A 216 14.91 -15.46 -14.44
C LEU A 216 15.01 -14.36 -15.50
N GLN A 217 15.60 -13.22 -15.17
CA GLN A 217 15.90 -12.15 -16.14
C GLN A 217 16.84 -12.62 -17.24
N ALA A 218 17.90 -13.37 -16.91
CA ALA A 218 18.82 -13.93 -17.89
C ALA A 218 18.13 -14.96 -18.82
N TRP A 219 17.26 -15.81 -18.27
CA TRP A 219 16.46 -16.75 -19.07
C TRP A 219 15.44 -16.05 -19.97
N ARG A 220 14.78 -15.00 -19.47
CA ARG A 220 13.91 -14.15 -20.28
C ARG A 220 14.69 -13.49 -21.42
N GLY A 221 15.83 -12.88 -21.13
CA GLY A 221 16.67 -12.18 -22.12
C GLY A 221 17.27 -13.09 -23.19
N SER A 222 17.44 -14.38 -22.90
CA SER A 222 17.90 -15.40 -23.86
C SER A 222 16.76 -16.16 -24.55
N GLY A 223 15.49 -15.79 -24.31
CA GLY A 223 14.33 -16.40 -24.95
C GLY A 223 13.84 -17.72 -24.34
N HIS A 224 14.44 -18.18 -23.22
CA HIS A 224 14.01 -19.40 -22.51
C HIS A 224 12.73 -19.22 -21.69
N LEU A 225 12.31 -17.96 -21.44
CA LEU A 225 11.07 -17.62 -20.75
C LEU A 225 10.32 -16.49 -21.49
N PRO A 226 9.78 -16.75 -22.70
CA PRO A 226 9.26 -15.70 -23.58
C PRO A 226 7.98 -15.01 -23.06
N GLY A 227 7.25 -15.62 -22.12
CA GLY A 227 6.03 -15.05 -21.54
C GLY A 227 6.22 -14.28 -20.23
N VAL A 228 7.42 -14.20 -19.64
CA VAL A 228 7.64 -13.38 -18.44
C VAL A 228 7.68 -11.90 -18.83
N ILE A 229 6.83 -11.08 -18.20
CA ILE A 229 6.66 -9.66 -18.49
C ILE A 229 7.54 -8.81 -17.57
N ASP A 230 7.46 -9.04 -16.26
CA ASP A 230 8.22 -8.33 -15.23
C ASP A 230 8.36 -9.17 -13.95
N LEU A 231 9.34 -8.77 -13.15
CA LEU A 231 9.80 -9.47 -11.96
C LEU A 231 9.97 -8.44 -10.85
N THR A 232 9.16 -8.56 -9.80
CA THR A 232 9.08 -7.55 -8.74
C THR A 232 9.50 -8.17 -7.41
N PRO A 233 10.69 -7.84 -6.89
CA PRO A 233 11.16 -8.40 -5.62
C PRO A 233 10.49 -7.70 -4.43
N GLY A 234 10.04 -8.51 -3.47
CA GLY A 234 9.72 -8.09 -2.10
C GLY A 234 10.89 -8.35 -1.15
N ILE A 235 10.61 -8.38 0.15
CA ILE A 235 11.63 -8.65 1.18
C ILE A 235 12.17 -10.08 1.08
N ARG A 236 11.27 -11.06 1.10
CA ARG A 236 11.59 -12.50 1.04
C ARG A 236 10.86 -13.21 -0.10
N SER A 237 10.36 -12.44 -1.06
CA SER A 237 9.52 -12.93 -2.13
C SER A 237 9.88 -12.34 -3.48
N LEU A 238 9.46 -12.99 -4.56
CA LEU A 238 9.54 -12.51 -5.93
C LEU A 238 8.18 -12.73 -6.59
N GLN A 239 7.53 -11.66 -7.04
CA GLN A 239 6.38 -11.80 -7.92
C GLN A 239 6.87 -11.96 -9.36
N VAL A 240 6.28 -12.93 -10.06
CA VAL A 240 6.47 -13.14 -11.50
C VAL A 240 5.16 -12.82 -12.20
N HIS A 241 5.15 -11.76 -12.99
CA HIS A 241 4.03 -11.42 -13.88
C HIS A 241 4.32 -11.99 -15.26
N PHE A 242 3.35 -12.70 -15.83
CA PHE A 242 3.52 -13.45 -17.06
C PHE A 242 2.27 -13.46 -17.93
N ASP A 243 2.49 -13.55 -19.23
CA ASP A 243 1.45 -13.78 -20.22
C ASP A 243 1.16 -15.28 -20.32
N PHE A 244 0.00 -15.69 -19.80
CA PHE A 244 -0.44 -17.09 -19.81
C PHE A 244 -0.66 -17.67 -21.22
N GLN A 245 -0.79 -16.83 -22.25
CA GLN A 245 -0.92 -17.30 -23.64
C GLN A 245 0.44 -17.68 -24.24
N ARG A 246 1.53 -17.11 -23.70
CA ARG A 246 2.91 -17.33 -24.18
C ARG A 246 3.73 -18.25 -23.29
N LEU A 247 3.33 -18.40 -22.02
CA LEU A 247 4.01 -19.25 -21.04
C LEU A 247 2.97 -20.00 -20.19
N PRO A 248 2.77 -21.31 -20.42
CA PRO A 248 1.93 -22.14 -19.57
C PRO A 248 2.42 -22.12 -18.12
N LEU A 249 1.49 -22.12 -17.16
CA LEU A 249 1.81 -22.10 -15.73
C LEU A 249 2.73 -23.28 -15.33
N THR A 250 2.53 -24.45 -15.92
CA THR A 250 3.36 -25.64 -15.68
C THR A 250 4.82 -25.43 -16.08
N GLU A 251 5.07 -24.77 -17.21
CA GLU A 251 6.43 -24.42 -17.65
C GLU A 251 7.07 -23.39 -16.72
N LEU A 252 6.30 -22.40 -16.26
CA LEU A 252 6.78 -21.46 -15.25
C LEU A 252 7.14 -22.17 -13.94
N MET A 253 6.32 -23.12 -13.46
CA MET A 253 6.63 -23.89 -12.25
C MET A 253 7.90 -24.73 -12.40
N ASN A 254 8.10 -25.34 -13.58
CA ASN A 254 9.31 -26.10 -13.89
C ASN A 254 10.55 -25.19 -13.88
N ALA A 255 10.45 -24.01 -14.48
CA ALA A 255 11.53 -23.03 -14.48
C ALA A 255 11.88 -22.55 -13.06
N LEU A 256 10.88 -22.23 -12.23
CA LEU A 256 11.08 -21.84 -10.83
C LEU A 256 11.73 -22.97 -10.02
N THR A 257 11.27 -24.20 -10.19
CA THR A 257 11.84 -25.39 -9.54
C THR A 257 13.32 -25.56 -9.91
N ARG A 258 13.63 -25.46 -11.20
CA ARG A 258 15.00 -25.52 -11.71
C ARG A 258 15.86 -24.40 -11.15
N ALA A 259 15.38 -23.16 -11.18
CA ALA A 259 16.12 -22.01 -10.66
C ALA A 259 16.42 -22.17 -9.17
N HIS A 260 15.43 -22.59 -8.38
CA HIS A 260 15.62 -22.85 -6.94
C HIS A 260 16.67 -23.93 -6.65
N ALA A 261 16.69 -25.00 -7.44
CA ALA A 261 17.67 -26.07 -7.31
C ALA A 261 19.09 -25.63 -7.70
N GLU A 262 19.23 -24.77 -8.71
CA GLU A 262 20.52 -24.25 -9.18
C GLU A 262 21.11 -23.14 -8.28
N LEU A 263 20.29 -22.51 -7.44
CA LEU A 263 20.73 -21.51 -6.47
C LEU A 263 21.44 -22.19 -5.29
N GLY A 264 22.78 -22.22 -5.35
CA GLY A 264 23.66 -22.77 -4.31
C GLY A 264 23.71 -21.95 -3.01
N ALA A 265 24.82 -22.07 -2.27
CA ALA A 265 25.08 -21.28 -1.08
C ALA A 265 25.33 -19.80 -1.42
N MET A 266 24.83 -18.89 -0.59
CA MET A 266 24.88 -17.43 -0.85
C MET A 266 26.04 -16.73 -0.13
N ALA A 267 26.91 -17.45 0.58
CA ALA A 267 27.90 -16.87 1.49
C ALA A 267 28.83 -15.84 0.82
N ASP A 268 29.26 -16.09 -0.41
CA ASP A 268 30.20 -15.23 -1.15
C ASP A 268 29.52 -14.21 -2.08
N VAL A 269 28.20 -14.04 -1.98
CA VAL A 269 27.49 -13.10 -2.86
C VAL A 269 27.84 -11.66 -2.47
N GLU A 270 28.21 -10.91 -3.49
CA GLU A 270 28.51 -9.48 -3.44
C GLU A 270 27.65 -8.75 -4.46
N VAL A 271 27.04 -7.64 -4.04
CA VAL A 271 26.21 -6.79 -4.90
C VAL A 271 26.74 -5.36 -4.88
N PRO A 272 26.63 -4.60 -6.00
CA PRO A 272 26.82 -3.15 -5.98
C PRO A 272 25.89 -2.52 -4.95
N SER A 273 26.41 -1.60 -4.13
CA SER A 273 25.69 -0.98 -3.03
C SER A 273 26.22 0.42 -2.78
N ARG A 274 25.51 1.42 -3.29
CA ARG A 274 25.88 2.83 -3.11
C ARG A 274 25.49 3.28 -1.70
N THR A 275 26.28 4.16 -1.10
CA THR A 275 25.84 4.91 0.09
C THR A 275 25.25 6.23 -0.38
N VAL A 276 23.96 6.44 -0.13
CA VAL A 276 23.20 7.64 -0.51
C VAL A 276 22.91 8.46 0.74
N TRP A 277 23.52 9.64 0.84
CA TRP A 277 23.36 10.54 1.97
C TRP A 277 22.20 11.51 1.72
N LEU A 278 21.08 11.28 2.39
CA LEU A 278 19.85 12.05 2.26
C LEU A 278 19.73 13.11 3.37
N PRO A 279 19.41 14.37 3.07
CA PRO A 279 19.05 15.33 4.10
C PRO A 279 17.70 14.94 4.72
N LEU A 280 17.57 15.03 6.04
CA LEU A 280 16.33 14.73 6.76
C LEU A 280 15.96 15.91 7.66
N SER A 281 14.78 16.48 7.44
CA SER A 281 14.15 17.35 8.43
C SER A 281 13.43 16.49 9.45
N TRP A 282 14.00 16.44 10.65
CA TRP A 282 13.43 15.74 11.81
C TRP A 282 12.15 16.43 12.27
N ASP A 283 11.08 15.65 12.52
CA ASP A 283 9.76 16.16 12.93
C ASP A 283 9.23 17.31 12.04
N ASP A 284 9.35 17.12 10.72
CA ASP A 284 9.02 18.11 9.70
C ASP A 284 7.57 18.62 9.86
N PRO A 285 7.32 19.95 9.70
CA PRO A 285 5.99 20.53 9.83
C PRO A 285 4.90 19.86 8.98
N ALA A 286 5.22 19.37 7.78
CA ALA A 286 4.27 18.70 6.92
C ALA A 286 3.86 17.32 7.49
N THR A 287 4.79 16.60 8.13
CA THR A 287 4.45 15.35 8.80
C THR A 287 3.58 15.56 10.04
N ARG A 288 3.80 16.63 10.80
CA ARG A 288 2.92 17.02 11.92
C ARG A 288 1.51 17.35 11.46
N LEU A 289 1.39 18.12 10.37
CA LEU A 289 0.10 18.38 9.74
C LEU A 289 -0.63 17.08 9.38
N ALA A 290 0.07 16.09 8.83
CA ALA A 290 -0.55 14.80 8.47
C ALA A 290 -1.07 14.04 9.70
N ILE A 291 -0.38 14.12 10.83
CA ILE A 291 -0.83 13.53 12.11
C ILE A 291 -2.06 14.28 12.63
N GLU A 292 -2.05 15.61 12.58
CA GLU A 292 -3.20 16.46 12.96
C GLU A 292 -4.43 16.11 12.12
N LYS A 293 -4.29 16.03 10.79
CA LYS A 293 -5.37 15.62 9.88
C LYS A 293 -5.95 14.26 10.25
N TYR A 294 -5.06 13.29 10.51
CA TYR A 294 -5.46 11.94 10.88
C TYR A 294 -6.24 11.89 12.19
N MET A 295 -5.79 12.62 13.22
CA MET A 295 -6.49 12.69 14.50
C MET A 295 -7.88 13.32 14.37
N GLN A 296 -8.01 14.35 13.53
CA GLN A 296 -9.28 15.06 13.34
C GLN A 296 -10.31 14.23 12.57
N SER A 297 -9.91 13.58 11.48
CA SER A 297 -10.86 13.01 10.51
C SER A 297 -10.92 11.48 10.49
N VAL A 298 -9.95 10.80 11.09
CA VAL A 298 -9.83 9.35 10.97
C VAL A 298 -9.89 8.67 12.32
N ARG A 299 -8.98 9.02 13.24
CA ARG A 299 -8.89 8.34 14.53
C ARG A 299 -8.25 9.21 15.62
N PRO A 300 -9.05 9.94 16.42
CA PRO A 300 -8.53 10.83 17.47
C PRO A 300 -7.88 10.09 18.65
N ASP A 301 -8.28 8.84 18.89
CA ASP A 301 -7.84 8.01 20.03
C ASP A 301 -6.68 7.06 19.71
N ALA A 302 -6.02 7.25 18.56
CA ALA A 302 -4.97 6.34 18.11
C ALA A 302 -3.75 6.36 19.07
N PRO A 303 -3.24 5.20 19.52
CA PRO A 303 -2.13 5.15 20.49
C PRO A 303 -0.81 5.79 20.03
N TRP A 304 -0.63 5.89 18.72
CA TRP A 304 0.54 6.49 18.08
C TRP A 304 0.42 8.01 17.88
N CYS A 305 -0.70 8.59 18.29
CA CYS A 305 -0.97 10.02 18.28
C CYS A 305 -0.96 10.58 19.72
N PRO A 306 -0.64 11.88 19.93
CA PRO A 306 -0.33 12.90 18.92
C PRO A 306 1.11 12.88 18.40
N SER A 307 1.98 12.00 18.91
CA SER A 307 3.39 11.95 18.52
C SER A 307 3.83 10.55 18.13
N ASN A 308 4.12 10.35 16.84
CA ASN A 308 4.65 9.09 16.34
C ASN A 308 6.03 8.78 16.95
N MET A 309 6.87 9.79 17.16
CA MET A 309 8.19 9.59 17.77
C MET A 309 8.10 9.14 19.22
N GLU A 310 7.16 9.70 19.99
CA GLU A 310 6.93 9.25 21.37
C GLU A 310 6.40 7.83 21.41
N PHE A 311 5.53 7.47 20.47
CA PHE A 311 5.10 6.08 20.31
C PHE A 311 6.26 5.14 19.97
N ILE A 312 7.10 5.51 19.00
CA ILE A 312 8.32 4.76 18.64
C ILE A 312 9.21 4.56 19.86
N ARG A 313 9.43 5.61 20.66
CA ARG A 313 10.21 5.53 21.90
C ARG A 313 9.63 4.51 22.87
N ARG A 314 8.33 4.61 23.17
CA ARG A 314 7.64 3.73 24.14
C ARG A 314 7.68 2.28 23.71
N ILE A 315 7.29 1.98 22.47
CA ILE A 315 7.16 0.60 21.98
C ILE A 315 8.52 -0.09 21.82
N ASN A 316 9.62 0.67 21.68
CA ASN A 316 10.98 0.14 21.59
C ASN A 316 11.75 0.15 22.94
N GLY A 317 11.16 0.70 24.01
CA GLY A 317 11.81 0.76 25.32
C GLY A 317 13.01 1.70 25.36
N LEU A 318 12.96 2.79 24.59
CA LEU A 318 14.02 3.79 24.52
C LEU A 318 13.89 4.82 25.66
N PRO A 319 15.02 5.32 26.20
CA PRO A 319 15.01 6.18 27.38
C PRO A 319 14.34 7.54 27.14
N ASP A 320 14.55 8.11 25.96
CA ASP A 320 14.07 9.45 25.58
C ASP A 320 13.94 9.57 24.05
N LEU A 321 13.47 10.73 23.58
CA LEU A 321 13.35 11.02 22.14
C LEU A 321 14.73 11.22 21.47
N GLN A 322 15.77 11.54 22.23
CA GLN A 322 17.13 11.68 21.69
C GLN A 322 17.65 10.32 21.23
N ALA A 323 17.40 9.24 21.98
CA ALA A 323 17.74 7.89 21.54
C ALA A 323 17.03 7.49 20.23
N VAL A 324 15.78 7.92 20.01
CA VAL A 324 15.09 7.70 18.72
C VAL A 324 15.80 8.46 17.60
N TYR A 325 16.18 9.72 17.85
CA TYR A 325 16.94 10.52 16.90
C TYR A 325 18.28 9.86 16.56
N ASP A 326 19.04 9.44 17.56
CA ASP A 326 20.35 8.82 17.40
C ASP A 326 20.23 7.52 16.60
N ASP A 327 19.30 6.63 16.95
CA ASP A 327 19.03 5.40 16.19
C ASP A 327 18.68 5.70 14.73
N VAL A 328 17.90 6.75 14.46
CA VAL A 328 17.51 7.11 13.09
C VAL A 328 18.69 7.63 12.26
N PHE A 329 19.52 8.51 12.83
CA PHE A 329 20.64 9.15 12.11
C PHE A 329 21.91 8.28 12.06
N ASP A 330 22.12 7.40 13.04
CA ASP A 330 23.27 6.49 13.11
C ASP A 330 23.04 5.19 12.34
N ALA A 331 21.81 4.89 11.93
CA ALA A 331 21.49 3.73 11.10
C ALA A 331 21.99 3.82 9.65
N SER A 332 22.38 2.67 9.11
CA SER A 332 22.63 2.47 7.68
C SER A 332 21.52 1.56 7.15
N TYR A 333 20.62 2.11 6.34
CA TYR A 333 19.42 1.41 5.92
C TYR A 333 19.62 0.78 4.55
N LEU A 334 19.58 -0.55 4.47
CA LEU A 334 19.68 -1.27 3.20
C LEU A 334 18.34 -1.25 2.48
N VAL A 335 18.31 -0.73 1.25
CA VAL A 335 17.12 -0.72 0.38
C VAL A 335 16.86 -2.15 -0.12
N MET A 336 15.76 -2.73 0.34
CA MET A 336 15.34 -4.09 0.06
C MET A 336 14.45 -4.13 -1.18
N GLY A 337 13.55 -3.17 -1.33
CA GLY A 337 12.61 -3.09 -2.46
C GLY A 337 12.30 -1.65 -2.82
N LEU A 338 11.57 -1.47 -3.91
CA LEU A 338 11.13 -0.16 -4.39
C LEU A 338 9.63 -0.22 -4.69
N GLY A 339 8.96 0.93 -4.57
CA GLY A 339 7.51 1.03 -4.73
C GLY A 339 6.72 0.72 -3.45
N ASP A 340 7.29 0.96 -2.27
CA ASP A 340 6.62 0.88 -0.95
C ASP A 340 6.49 2.29 -0.31
N VAL A 341 5.50 3.11 -0.68
CA VAL A 341 4.53 2.88 -1.76
C VAL A 341 4.72 3.90 -2.88
N TYR A 342 4.63 3.44 -4.14
CA TYR A 342 4.70 4.22 -5.37
C TYR A 342 6.07 4.82 -5.71
N LEU A 343 6.25 5.18 -6.99
CA LEU A 343 7.31 6.08 -7.51
C LEU A 343 8.70 5.92 -6.86
N GLY A 344 9.22 4.69 -6.82
CA GLY A 344 10.58 4.44 -6.32
C GLY A 344 10.75 4.61 -4.81
N ALA A 345 9.67 4.74 -4.05
CA ALA A 345 9.69 4.72 -2.58
C ALA A 345 10.40 3.45 -2.09
N PRO A 346 11.46 3.55 -1.27
CA PRO A 346 12.17 2.38 -0.80
C PRO A 346 11.37 1.68 0.30
N VAL A 347 11.49 0.35 0.36
CA VAL A 347 11.39 -0.36 1.64
C VAL A 347 12.82 -0.70 2.06
N ALA A 348 13.24 -0.19 3.22
CA ALA A 348 14.60 -0.33 3.72
C ALA A 348 14.61 -0.79 5.17
N THR A 349 15.70 -1.41 5.62
CA THR A 349 15.87 -1.77 7.04
C THR A 349 17.29 -1.45 7.49
N PRO A 350 17.51 -1.04 8.74
CA PRO A 350 18.84 -0.95 9.31
C PRO A 350 19.61 -2.28 9.18
N LEU A 351 20.86 -2.17 8.72
CA LEU A 351 21.80 -3.29 8.66
C LEU A 351 22.06 -3.84 10.07
N ASP A 352 22.41 -2.96 11.00
CA ASP A 352 22.55 -3.29 12.42
C ASP A 352 21.17 -3.56 13.04
N PRO A 353 20.90 -4.79 13.51
CA PRO A 353 19.62 -5.11 14.17
C PRO A 353 19.32 -4.24 15.39
N ARG A 354 20.33 -3.62 16.01
CA ARG A 354 20.18 -2.73 17.17
C ARG A 354 19.61 -1.36 16.82
N HIS A 355 19.56 -0.98 15.54
CA HIS A 355 18.89 0.25 15.10
C HIS A 355 17.51 -0.02 14.48
N ARG A 356 17.05 -1.28 14.44
CA ARG A 356 15.73 -1.63 13.89
C ARG A 356 14.64 -1.24 14.87
N LEU A 357 14.19 0.01 14.79
CA LEU A 357 13.00 0.48 15.48
C LEU A 357 11.78 -0.27 14.93
N VAL A 358 11.12 -1.05 15.78
CA VAL A 358 9.92 -1.82 15.41
C VAL A 358 8.68 -1.03 15.81
N THR A 359 7.72 -0.90 14.91
CA THR A 359 6.47 -0.16 15.13
C THR A 359 5.28 -0.90 14.54
N THR A 360 4.06 -0.46 14.83
CA THR A 360 2.90 -0.87 14.03
C THR A 360 2.66 0.11 12.87
N LYS A 361 2.08 -0.40 11.79
CA LYS A 361 1.42 0.43 10.78
C LYS A 361 0.12 1.01 11.38
N TYR A 362 -0.31 2.19 10.91
CA TYR A 362 -1.56 2.86 11.29
C TYR A 362 -2.76 1.94 11.02
N ASN A 363 -3.76 1.99 11.90
CA ASN A 363 -5.04 1.31 11.74
C ASN A 363 -6.24 2.25 12.03
N PRO A 364 -7.02 2.65 11.02
CA PRO A 364 -6.75 2.47 9.58
C PRO A 364 -5.59 3.35 9.10
N ALA A 365 -5.08 3.11 7.89
CA ALA A 365 -4.04 3.95 7.30
C ALA A 365 -4.51 5.40 7.06
N ARG A 366 -3.58 6.36 7.05
CA ARG A 366 -3.88 7.76 6.73
C ARG A 366 -4.38 7.90 5.30
N THR A 367 -5.27 8.84 5.07
CA THR A 367 -5.76 9.25 3.75
C THR A 367 -4.76 10.15 3.02
N TRP A 368 -4.01 10.96 3.77
CA TRP A 368 -2.98 11.87 3.26
C TRP A 368 -1.64 11.74 3.99
N THR A 369 -0.56 11.78 3.22
CA THR A 369 0.84 11.75 3.65
C THR A 369 1.61 12.65 2.68
N PRO A 370 2.44 13.58 3.17
CA PRO A 370 3.16 14.49 2.30
C PRO A 370 4.27 13.78 1.52
N GLU A 371 4.58 14.32 0.35
CA GLU A 371 5.62 13.80 -0.53
C GLU A 371 6.98 13.76 0.20
N ASN A 372 7.63 12.60 0.12
CA ASN A 372 8.91 12.27 0.73
C ASN A 372 8.94 12.40 2.24
N ALA A 373 7.79 12.27 2.90
CA ALA A 373 7.77 11.89 4.30
C ALA A 373 8.58 10.60 4.49
N VAL A 374 9.25 10.51 5.62
CA VAL A 374 10.02 9.34 6.04
C VAL A 374 9.27 8.72 7.20
N GLY A 375 9.00 7.43 7.11
CA GLY A 375 8.28 6.71 8.16
C GLY A 375 8.82 5.32 8.41
N ILE A 376 8.47 4.77 9.57
CA ILE A 376 8.81 3.42 10.04
C ILE A 376 7.52 2.62 10.24
N GLY A 377 7.47 1.39 9.73
CA GLY A 377 6.32 0.48 9.83
C GLY A 377 6.81 -0.95 9.93
N GLY A 378 6.46 -1.66 11.02
CA GLY A 378 7.22 -2.85 11.39
C GLY A 378 8.67 -2.46 11.68
N ALA A 379 9.62 -3.28 11.22
CA ALA A 379 11.06 -2.98 11.24
C ALA A 379 11.56 -2.22 9.99
N TYR A 380 10.65 -1.70 9.15
CA TYR A 380 10.99 -1.12 7.85
C TYR A 380 10.87 0.40 7.83
N LEU A 381 11.78 1.04 7.11
CA LEU A 381 11.75 2.44 6.74
C LEU A 381 11.22 2.59 5.31
N CYS A 382 10.35 3.58 5.11
CA CYS A 382 9.91 4.03 3.79
C CYS A 382 10.16 5.53 3.58
N VAL A 383 10.26 5.93 2.31
CA VAL A 383 10.21 7.34 1.89
C VAL A 383 9.11 7.49 0.84
N TYR A 384 8.02 8.18 1.17
CA TYR A 384 6.85 8.28 0.30
C TYR A 384 7.20 8.99 -1.02
N GLY A 385 7.09 8.30 -2.16
CA GLY A 385 7.52 8.84 -3.46
C GLY A 385 6.64 9.96 -4.01
N MET A 386 5.41 10.07 -3.50
CA MET A 386 4.40 11.07 -3.85
C MET A 386 3.51 11.37 -2.65
N GLU A 387 2.70 12.42 -2.74
CA GLU A 387 1.58 12.60 -1.81
C GLU A 387 0.53 11.50 -1.99
N GLY A 388 -0.03 10.99 -0.90
CA GLY A 388 -1.04 9.94 -0.96
C GLY A 388 -1.31 9.27 0.38
N PRO A 389 -2.03 8.13 0.39
CA PRO A 389 -2.29 7.39 1.62
C PRO A 389 -1.02 6.73 2.17
N GLY A 390 -0.96 6.52 3.48
CA GLY A 390 0.24 5.96 4.12
C GLY A 390 -0.02 5.38 5.51
N GLY A 391 0.69 4.30 5.84
CA GLY A 391 0.51 3.56 7.09
C GLY A 391 1.68 3.67 8.07
N TYR A 392 2.82 4.24 7.70
CA TYR A 392 4.03 4.17 8.54
C TYR A 392 4.07 5.34 9.54
N GLN A 393 4.67 5.13 10.70
CA GLN A 393 4.91 6.13 11.75
C GLN A 393 5.96 7.14 11.30
N PHE A 394 5.67 8.44 11.38
CA PHE A 394 6.61 9.45 10.86
C PHE A 394 7.83 9.66 11.75
N VAL A 395 8.97 9.95 11.12
CA VAL A 395 10.19 10.46 11.76
C VAL A 395 10.63 11.81 11.18
N GLY A 396 10.23 12.14 9.94
CA GLY A 396 10.61 13.40 9.31
C GLY A 396 10.29 13.44 7.82
N ARG A 397 10.98 14.31 7.09
CA ARG A 397 10.81 14.47 5.64
C ARG A 397 12.16 14.66 4.95
N THR A 398 12.29 14.16 3.73
CA THR A 398 13.52 14.24 2.93
C THR A 398 13.25 14.81 1.53
N VAL A 399 14.18 14.59 0.59
CA VAL A 399 14.12 15.01 -0.81
C VAL A 399 13.39 14.01 -1.69
N GLN A 400 13.17 14.39 -2.94
CA GLN A 400 12.44 13.61 -3.94
C GLN A 400 13.11 12.27 -4.24
N MET A 401 12.32 11.19 -4.16
CA MET A 401 12.73 9.86 -4.61
C MET A 401 12.51 9.65 -6.11
N TRP A 402 11.73 10.54 -6.75
CA TRP A 402 11.31 10.43 -8.14
C TRP A 402 11.37 11.78 -8.87
N ASN A 403 11.85 11.80 -10.10
CA ASN A 403 11.81 12.96 -10.98
C ASN A 403 11.23 12.60 -12.35
N ARG A 404 9.96 12.96 -12.56
CA ARG A 404 9.22 12.63 -13.80
C ARG A 404 9.71 13.41 -15.02
N TRP A 405 10.09 14.68 -14.83
CA TRP A 405 10.15 15.65 -15.92
C TRP A 405 11.57 16.00 -16.36
N ARG A 406 12.54 15.94 -15.45
CA ARG A 406 13.91 16.39 -15.70
C ARG A 406 14.89 15.26 -15.48
N ALA A 407 15.80 15.12 -16.43
CA ALA A 407 17.02 14.37 -16.21
C ALA A 407 18.03 15.28 -15.49
N THR A 408 18.63 14.78 -14.42
CA THR A 408 19.70 15.40 -13.64
C THR A 408 20.84 14.38 -13.47
N ARG A 409 21.81 14.65 -12.58
CA ARG A 409 22.85 13.68 -12.24
C ARG A 409 22.26 12.42 -11.60
N GLU A 410 21.28 12.60 -10.72
CA GLU A 410 20.66 11.54 -9.93
C GLU A 410 19.48 10.86 -10.63
N PHE A 411 18.86 11.53 -11.59
CA PHE A 411 17.68 11.03 -12.32
C PHE A 411 17.93 11.00 -13.82
N SER A 412 17.68 9.88 -14.48
CA SER A 412 17.69 9.80 -15.94
C SER A 412 16.27 9.58 -16.48
N ARG A 413 16.06 9.73 -17.79
CA ARG A 413 14.74 9.44 -18.40
C ARG A 413 14.34 7.97 -18.27
N GLU A 414 15.32 7.07 -18.28
CA GLU A 414 15.10 5.62 -18.14
C GLU A 414 15.05 5.20 -16.67
N GLN A 415 15.66 5.99 -15.78
CA GLN A 415 15.69 5.80 -14.34
C GLN A 415 15.23 7.09 -13.64
N PRO A 416 13.91 7.37 -13.63
CA PRO A 416 13.35 8.51 -12.90
C PRO A 416 13.32 8.30 -11.39
N TRP A 417 13.71 7.12 -10.87
CA TRP A 417 13.80 6.82 -9.43
C TRP A 417 15.25 6.91 -8.92
N LEU A 418 15.42 7.50 -7.74
CA LEU A 418 16.74 7.77 -7.13
C LEU A 418 17.47 6.51 -6.66
N LEU A 419 16.76 5.68 -5.89
CA LEU A 419 17.33 4.57 -5.12
C LEU A 419 17.31 3.27 -5.92
N ARG A 420 18.28 2.40 -5.65
CA ARG A 420 18.43 1.07 -6.29
C ARG A 420 18.38 0.00 -5.23
N PHE A 421 18.09 -1.23 -5.64
CA PHE A 421 18.21 -2.38 -4.75
C PHE A 421 19.62 -2.42 -4.15
N PHE A 422 19.68 -2.65 -2.84
CA PHE A 422 20.89 -2.69 -2.04
C PHE A 422 21.64 -1.37 -1.86
N ASP A 423 21.11 -0.23 -2.29
CA ASP A 423 21.64 1.05 -1.79
C ASP A 423 21.54 1.11 -0.26
N LYS A 424 22.47 1.81 0.37
CA LYS A 424 22.49 2.12 1.80
C LYS A 424 22.10 3.58 1.97
N ILE A 425 20.97 3.85 2.60
CA ILE A 425 20.56 5.20 2.97
C ILE A 425 21.27 5.60 4.26
N ARG A 426 21.80 6.82 4.29
CA ARG A 426 22.29 7.51 5.48
C ARG A 426 21.60 8.87 5.56
N PHE A 427 21.15 9.27 6.75
CA PHE A 427 20.54 10.59 6.92
C PHE A 427 21.56 11.61 7.43
N VAL A 428 21.38 12.86 7.01
CA VAL A 428 22.09 14.04 7.51
C VAL A 428 21.05 15.04 8.00
N PRO A 429 21.15 15.56 9.23
CA PRO A 429 20.12 16.47 9.76
C PRO A 429 20.10 17.78 8.98
N MET A 430 18.89 18.28 8.72
CA MET A 430 18.66 19.53 7.98
C MET A 430 17.43 20.26 8.54
N GLY A 431 17.48 21.60 8.60
CA GLY A 431 16.32 22.39 9.03
C GLY A 431 15.15 22.31 8.04
N ALA A 432 13.91 22.50 8.48
CA ALA A 432 12.73 22.40 7.61
C ALA A 432 12.76 23.42 6.45
N ASP A 433 13.11 24.68 6.73
CA ASP A 433 13.21 25.73 5.70
C ASP A 433 14.37 25.49 4.73
N GLU A 434 15.49 24.98 5.26
CA GLU A 434 16.65 24.59 4.46
C GLU A 434 16.29 23.43 3.53
N LEU A 435 15.57 22.42 4.03
CA LEU A 435 15.10 21.29 3.23
C LEU A 435 14.17 21.76 2.10
N LEU A 436 13.27 22.71 2.36
CA LEU A 436 12.40 23.26 1.32
C LEU A 436 13.20 23.90 0.17
N ALA A 437 14.22 24.68 0.50
CA ALA A 437 15.12 25.25 -0.50
C ALA A 437 15.90 24.16 -1.24
N TYR A 438 16.45 23.18 -0.51
CA TYR A 438 17.19 22.07 -1.08
C TYR A 438 16.34 21.24 -2.04
N ARG A 439 15.10 20.91 -1.66
CA ARG A 439 14.14 20.17 -2.50
C ARG A 439 13.86 20.87 -3.82
N ARG A 440 13.62 22.19 -3.80
CA ARG A 440 13.38 23.00 -5.01
C ARG A 440 14.59 22.95 -5.95
N ASP A 441 15.79 23.01 -5.40
CA ASP A 441 17.02 23.08 -6.18
C ASP A 441 17.48 21.69 -6.66
N PHE A 442 17.17 20.64 -5.92
CA PHE A 442 17.52 19.25 -6.21
C PHE A 442 16.83 18.74 -7.47
N ILE A 443 15.49 18.86 -7.56
CA ILE A 443 14.74 18.43 -8.75
C ILE A 443 15.10 19.23 -10.02
N ALA A 444 15.65 20.42 -9.84
CA ALA A 444 16.14 21.27 -10.92
C ALA A 444 17.61 20.98 -11.31
N GLY A 445 18.30 20.10 -10.59
CA GLY A 445 19.71 19.76 -10.81
C GLY A 445 20.71 20.83 -10.37
N ARG A 446 20.29 21.78 -9.52
CA ARG A 446 21.14 22.87 -9.00
C ARG A 446 21.96 22.46 -7.77
N VAL A 447 21.49 21.46 -7.03
CA VAL A 447 22.24 20.80 -5.94
C VAL A 447 22.30 19.30 -6.21
N GLN A 448 23.28 18.64 -5.61
CA GLN A 448 23.55 17.21 -5.83
C GLN A 448 23.68 16.51 -4.48
N LEU A 449 23.30 15.24 -4.46
CA LEU A 449 23.48 14.40 -3.27
C LEU A 449 24.91 13.87 -3.20
N ARG A 450 25.39 13.62 -1.97
CA ARG A 450 26.58 12.80 -1.77
C ARG A 450 26.18 11.34 -1.98
N ILE A 451 26.70 10.76 -3.05
CA ILE A 451 26.53 9.34 -3.39
C ILE A 451 27.92 8.73 -3.53
N GLU A 452 28.17 7.67 -2.77
CA GLU A 452 29.45 6.95 -2.75
C GLU A 452 29.24 5.56 -3.32
N GLU A 453 29.98 5.23 -4.39
CA GLU A 453 29.95 3.89 -4.96
C GLU A 453 30.62 2.89 -4.01
N GLY A 454 30.10 1.67 -3.98
CA GLY A 454 30.60 0.63 -3.10
C GLY A 454 29.93 -0.72 -3.37
N SER A 455 30.20 -1.68 -2.51
CA SER A 455 29.61 -3.01 -2.56
C SER A 455 29.09 -3.45 -1.18
N PHE A 456 28.25 -4.48 -1.18
CA PHE A 456 27.76 -5.13 0.02
C PHE A 456 27.94 -6.64 -0.14
N ARG A 457 28.76 -7.22 0.75
CA ARG A 457 29.10 -8.64 0.78
C ARG A 457 28.32 -9.32 1.91
N LEU A 458 27.62 -10.40 1.57
CA LEU A 458 26.80 -11.11 2.55
C LEU A 458 27.65 -11.75 3.67
N ALA A 459 28.83 -12.30 3.34
CA ALA A 459 29.77 -12.83 4.32
C ALA A 459 30.19 -11.80 5.39
N ASP A 460 30.44 -10.54 4.99
CA ASP A 460 30.84 -9.48 5.92
C ASP A 460 29.70 -9.17 6.90
N TYR A 461 28.47 -9.15 6.39
CA TYR A 461 27.28 -8.95 7.20
C TYR A 461 27.04 -10.11 8.19
N GLN A 462 27.18 -11.35 7.73
CA GLN A 462 27.02 -12.52 8.59
C GLN A 462 28.06 -12.56 9.70
N ARG A 463 29.33 -12.22 9.40
CA ARG A 463 30.37 -12.05 10.41
C ARG A 463 30.03 -10.94 11.40
N PHE A 464 29.57 -9.78 10.93
CA PHE A 464 29.11 -8.70 11.81
C PHE A 464 28.02 -9.17 12.80
N LEU A 465 27.05 -9.96 12.33
CA LEU A 465 26.00 -10.52 13.19
C LEU A 465 26.58 -11.48 14.23
N GLN A 466 27.53 -12.34 13.85
CA GLN A 466 28.19 -13.28 14.76
C GLN A 466 29.01 -12.55 15.82
N ASP A 467 29.80 -11.56 15.41
CA ASP A 467 30.67 -10.77 16.30
C ASP A 467 29.86 -9.95 17.32
N ASN A 468 28.61 -9.59 16.98
CA ASN A 468 27.73 -8.77 17.82
C ASN A 468 26.54 -9.53 18.42
N ASP A 469 26.49 -10.86 18.31
CA ASP A 469 25.31 -11.69 18.63
C ASP A 469 24.75 -11.41 20.04
N SER A 470 25.61 -11.38 21.05
CA SER A 470 25.21 -11.11 22.44
C SER A 470 24.57 -9.72 22.61
N SER A 471 25.14 -8.69 21.98
CA SER A 471 24.64 -7.32 22.06
C SER A 471 23.31 -7.16 21.32
N ILE A 472 23.20 -7.80 20.14
CA ILE A 472 21.97 -7.84 19.34
C ILE A 472 20.84 -8.54 20.11
N LYS A 473 21.13 -9.69 20.74
CA LYS A 473 20.15 -10.43 21.54
C LYS A 473 19.66 -9.62 22.74
N ALA A 474 20.57 -8.97 23.47
CA ALA A 474 20.20 -8.12 24.60
C ALA A 474 19.31 -6.94 24.17
N PHE A 475 19.61 -6.31 23.03
CA PHE A 475 18.78 -5.26 22.46
C PHE A 475 17.37 -5.78 22.10
N LYS A 476 17.28 -6.89 21.35
CA LYS A 476 16.00 -7.49 20.94
C LYS A 476 15.15 -7.91 22.14
N GLN A 477 15.76 -8.44 23.20
CA GLN A 477 15.05 -8.81 24.43
C GLN A 477 14.40 -7.60 25.11
N ARG A 478 15.14 -6.49 25.23
CA ARG A 478 14.60 -5.24 25.81
C ARG A 478 13.46 -4.68 24.95
N GLN A 479 13.65 -4.64 23.63
CA GLN A 479 12.64 -4.18 22.69
C GLN A 479 11.36 -5.02 22.78
N HIS A 480 11.49 -6.36 22.81
CA HIS A 480 10.36 -7.27 22.96
C HIS A 480 9.61 -7.06 24.28
N ALA A 481 10.33 -6.84 25.40
CA ALA A 481 9.68 -6.54 26.68
C ALA A 481 8.86 -5.23 26.60
N ALA A 482 9.43 -4.16 26.03
CA ALA A 482 8.73 -2.89 25.89
C ALA A 482 7.50 -2.97 24.96
N PHE A 483 7.60 -3.82 23.93
CA PHE A 483 6.50 -4.12 23.02
C PHE A 483 5.33 -4.80 23.74
N GLU A 484 5.62 -5.82 24.56
CA GLU A 484 4.61 -6.49 25.38
C GLU A 484 3.97 -5.53 26.39
N ASP A 485 4.76 -4.66 27.01
CA ASP A 485 4.26 -3.63 27.92
C ASP A 485 3.34 -2.62 27.23
N GLU A 486 3.65 -2.20 26.00
CA GLU A 486 2.78 -1.31 25.22
C GLU A 486 1.46 -1.99 24.85
N ARG A 487 1.52 -3.26 24.45
CA ARG A 487 0.32 -4.05 24.15
C ARG A 487 -0.60 -4.18 25.37
N GLU A 488 -0.03 -4.43 26.54
CA GLU A 488 -0.81 -4.53 27.77
C GLU A 488 -1.40 -3.18 28.20
N ARG A 489 -0.67 -2.06 27.99
CA ARG A 489 -1.23 -0.71 28.19
C ARG A 489 -2.48 -0.47 27.33
N TRP A 490 -2.47 -0.91 26.08
CA TRP A 490 -3.62 -0.74 25.19
C TRP A 490 -4.82 -1.55 25.66
N ARG A 491 -4.60 -2.82 26.04
CA ARG A 491 -5.65 -3.68 26.63
C ARG A 491 -6.25 -3.06 27.89
N ALA A 492 -5.41 -2.59 28.81
CA ALA A 492 -5.85 -1.97 30.05
C ALA A 492 -6.63 -0.66 29.83
N ALA A 493 -6.24 0.12 28.82
CA ALA A 493 -6.92 1.36 28.46
C ALA A 493 -8.22 1.14 27.66
N GLY A 494 -8.56 -0.10 27.30
CA GLY A 494 -9.69 -0.40 26.44
C GLY A 494 -9.56 0.20 25.03
N VAL A 495 -8.35 0.61 24.65
CA VAL A 495 -8.07 1.12 23.30
C VAL A 495 -8.06 -0.10 22.39
N SER A 496 -9.18 -0.30 21.69
CA SER A 496 -9.28 -1.30 20.64
C SER A 496 -8.15 -1.06 19.64
N GLU A 497 -7.44 -2.09 19.19
CA GLU A 497 -6.54 -1.94 18.03
C GLU A 497 -7.33 -1.50 16.78
N LEU A 498 -8.65 -1.68 16.79
CA LEU A 498 -9.59 -1.56 15.69
C LEU A 498 -10.40 -0.27 15.80
N ALA A 499 -10.47 0.49 14.70
CA ALA A 499 -11.39 1.63 14.60
C ALA A 499 -12.83 1.14 14.38
N ASP A 500 -13.78 1.74 15.09
CA ASP A 500 -15.20 1.62 14.76
C ASP A 500 -15.50 2.56 13.61
N VAL A 501 -15.75 2.00 12.42
CA VAL A 501 -16.19 2.77 11.26
C VAL A 501 -17.70 2.95 11.41
N GLY A 502 -18.10 4.05 12.03
CA GLY A 502 -19.49 4.32 12.35
C GLY A 502 -20.41 4.27 11.13
N ALA A 503 -21.54 3.59 11.26
CA ALA A 503 -22.62 3.63 10.27
C ALA A 503 -23.31 5.00 10.28
N LEU A 504 -23.71 5.47 9.08
CA LEU A 504 -24.40 6.75 8.87
C LEU A 504 -25.88 6.65 9.28
N ASP A 505 -26.34 7.49 10.21
CA ASP A 505 -27.76 7.82 10.37
C ASP A 505 -28.02 9.23 9.82
N THR A 506 -28.74 9.31 8.68
CA THR A 506 -28.99 10.54 7.92
C THR A 506 -30.43 11.07 8.09
N SER A 507 -31.24 10.40 8.93
CA SER A 507 -32.69 10.64 9.00
C SER A 507 -33.07 12.05 9.50
N SER A 508 -32.27 12.64 10.40
CA SER A 508 -32.56 13.94 11.01
C SER A 508 -32.27 15.15 10.11
N GLN A 509 -31.28 15.03 9.22
CA GLN A 509 -30.82 16.14 8.36
C GLN A 509 -31.71 16.33 7.14
N ALA A 510 -32.26 15.25 6.58
CA ALA A 510 -33.20 15.30 5.46
C ALA A 510 -34.50 16.04 5.85
N ALA A 511 -35.03 15.75 7.05
CA ALA A 511 -36.23 16.40 7.56
C ALA A 511 -36.06 17.92 7.76
N ALA A 512 -34.88 18.35 8.23
CA ALA A 512 -34.56 19.77 8.41
C ALA A 512 -34.47 20.52 7.08
N ALA A 513 -33.92 19.89 6.04
CA ALA A 513 -33.83 20.47 4.71
C ALA A 513 -35.19 20.58 4.00
N GLU A 514 -36.05 19.55 4.11
CA GLU A 514 -37.40 19.59 3.52
C GLU A 514 -38.31 20.66 4.13
N ALA A 515 -38.10 20.98 5.41
CA ALA A 515 -38.88 22.00 6.12
C ALA A 515 -38.35 23.44 5.91
N PHE A 516 -37.22 23.62 5.22
CA PHE A 516 -36.55 24.91 5.10
C PHE A 516 -36.93 25.65 3.82
N ASP A 517 -37.52 26.84 3.97
CA ASP A 517 -37.82 27.74 2.86
C ASP A 517 -36.61 28.66 2.59
N GLY A 518 -35.65 28.12 1.83
CA GLY A 518 -34.40 28.78 1.47
C GLY A 518 -33.46 27.88 0.67
N GLU A 519 -32.19 28.25 0.58
CA GLU A 519 -31.17 27.50 -0.16
C GLU A 519 -30.56 26.40 0.71
N VAL A 520 -30.65 25.16 0.22
CA VAL A 520 -30.06 23.98 0.87
C VAL A 520 -28.76 23.63 0.17
N VAL A 521 -27.64 23.80 0.87
CA VAL A 521 -26.33 23.42 0.35
C VAL A 521 -26.05 21.98 0.78
N SER A 522 -25.95 21.11 -0.21
CA SER A 522 -25.77 19.66 -0.03
C SER A 522 -24.39 19.20 -0.48
N SER A 523 -23.93 18.06 0.06
CA SER A 523 -22.68 17.46 -0.38
C SER A 523 -22.81 16.94 -1.81
N GLN A 524 -21.84 17.25 -2.67
CA GLN A 524 -21.78 16.69 -4.03
C GLN A 524 -21.24 15.25 -4.07
N VAL A 525 -20.63 14.81 -2.97
CA VAL A 525 -19.89 13.54 -2.86
C VAL A 525 -20.16 12.87 -1.51
N SER A 526 -20.03 11.55 -1.44
CA SER A 526 -19.99 10.84 -0.15
C SER A 526 -18.58 10.96 0.44
N GLY A 527 -18.42 11.33 1.70
CA GLY A 527 -17.13 11.71 2.28
C GLY A 527 -17.19 11.92 3.80
N GLY A 528 -16.12 12.47 4.37
CA GLY A 528 -16.11 13.01 5.74
C GLY A 528 -15.94 14.53 5.72
N VAL A 529 -16.63 15.28 6.57
CA VAL A 529 -16.47 16.74 6.65
C VAL A 529 -15.10 17.05 7.25
N TRP A 530 -14.20 17.61 6.45
CA TRP A 530 -12.84 17.98 6.85
C TRP A 530 -12.83 19.26 7.69
N ALA A 531 -13.44 20.32 7.17
CA ALA A 531 -13.42 21.64 7.80
C ALA A 531 -14.73 22.37 7.53
N VAL A 532 -15.20 23.12 8.53
CA VAL A 532 -16.34 24.00 8.41
C VAL A 532 -15.85 25.45 8.54
N HIS A 533 -15.83 26.17 7.42
CA HIS A 533 -15.38 27.57 7.34
C HIS A 533 -16.51 28.59 7.56
N ALA A 534 -17.76 28.14 7.49
CA ALA A 534 -18.95 28.96 7.69
C ALA A 534 -19.45 28.89 9.14
N ALA A 535 -19.91 30.02 9.68
CA ALA A 535 -20.57 30.08 10.99
C ALA A 535 -22.06 30.44 10.84
N VAL A 536 -22.90 29.92 11.74
CA VAL A 536 -24.31 30.33 11.83
C VAL A 536 -24.39 31.85 12.07
N GLY A 537 -25.22 32.53 11.30
CA GLY A 537 -25.35 33.99 11.27
C GLY A 537 -24.32 34.72 10.40
N GLN A 538 -23.42 34.02 9.73
CA GLN A 538 -22.45 34.63 8.83
C GLN A 538 -23.08 35.01 7.48
N ARG A 539 -22.82 36.23 7.02
CA ARG A 539 -23.11 36.61 5.63
C ARG A 539 -22.00 36.10 4.71
N VAL A 540 -22.38 35.42 3.65
CA VAL A 540 -21.46 34.83 2.67
C VAL A 540 -21.78 35.33 1.27
N ARG A 541 -20.76 35.35 0.41
CA ARG A 541 -20.89 35.70 -1.01
C ARG A 541 -20.90 34.45 -1.87
N THR A 542 -21.52 34.53 -3.03
CA THR A 542 -21.47 33.52 -4.08
C THR A 542 -20.02 33.11 -4.35
N GLY A 543 -19.76 31.79 -4.34
CA GLY A 543 -18.43 31.22 -4.53
C GLY A 543 -17.54 31.23 -3.28
N GLN A 544 -17.97 31.80 -2.16
CA GLN A 544 -17.22 31.74 -0.90
C GLN A 544 -17.17 30.30 -0.38
N LEU A 545 -15.99 29.87 0.09
CA LEU A 545 -15.81 28.56 0.71
C LEU A 545 -16.62 28.45 2.01
N LEU A 546 -17.46 27.42 2.09
CA LEU A 546 -18.30 27.15 3.25
C LEU A 546 -17.78 25.97 4.06
N LEU A 547 -17.51 24.86 3.39
CA LEU A 547 -17.01 23.63 4.02
C LEU A 547 -16.10 22.88 3.05
N VAL A 548 -15.31 21.96 3.58
CA VAL A 548 -14.48 21.03 2.80
C VAL A 548 -14.89 19.61 3.19
N VAL A 549 -15.18 18.77 2.20
CA VAL A 549 -15.48 17.35 2.38
C VAL A 549 -14.31 16.52 1.85
N GLU A 550 -13.75 15.64 2.65
CA GLU A 550 -12.80 14.64 2.19
C GLU A 550 -13.56 13.46 1.56
N SER A 551 -13.38 13.25 0.26
CA SER A 551 -13.99 12.15 -0.50
C SER A 551 -12.99 11.59 -1.50
N MET A 552 -13.00 10.26 -1.69
CA MET A 552 -12.11 9.60 -2.65
C MET A 552 -10.62 9.97 -2.49
N LYS A 553 -10.18 10.26 -1.26
CA LYS A 553 -8.82 10.74 -0.91
C LYS A 553 -8.48 12.14 -1.45
N MET A 554 -9.49 12.96 -1.70
CA MET A 554 -9.35 14.35 -2.14
C MET A 554 -10.18 15.29 -1.27
N GLU A 555 -9.75 16.54 -1.18
CA GLU A 555 -10.52 17.64 -0.59
C GLU A 555 -11.49 18.20 -1.63
N VAL A 556 -12.79 18.18 -1.34
CA VAL A 556 -13.86 18.73 -2.17
C VAL A 556 -14.43 19.96 -1.48
N SER A 557 -14.10 21.13 -2.03
CA SER A 557 -14.60 22.41 -1.55
C SER A 557 -16.08 22.60 -1.88
N VAL A 558 -16.89 22.89 -0.86
CA VAL A 558 -18.30 23.24 -1.00
C VAL A 558 -18.42 24.75 -0.84
N HIS A 559 -18.92 25.41 -1.89
CA HIS A 559 -19.03 26.86 -1.98
C HIS A 559 -20.47 27.34 -1.86
N ALA A 560 -20.66 28.60 -1.45
CA ALA A 560 -21.97 29.24 -1.44
C ALA A 560 -22.53 29.39 -2.85
N PRO A 561 -23.74 28.89 -3.14
CA PRO A 561 -24.35 28.99 -4.48
C PRO A 561 -24.83 30.42 -4.80
N CYS A 562 -25.06 31.23 -3.79
CA CYS A 562 -25.52 32.62 -3.91
C CYS A 562 -25.05 33.46 -2.71
N ASP A 563 -25.26 34.77 -2.78
CA ASP A 563 -25.07 35.67 -1.64
C ASP A 563 -26.17 35.42 -0.61
N GLY A 564 -25.83 35.33 0.68
CA GLY A 564 -26.81 34.96 1.69
C GLY A 564 -26.34 34.98 3.13
N LEU A 565 -27.23 34.57 4.03
CA LEU A 565 -26.97 34.38 5.45
C LEU A 565 -27.02 32.89 5.78
N VAL A 566 -25.95 32.36 6.37
CA VAL A 566 -25.89 30.98 6.88
C VAL A 566 -26.81 30.88 8.09
N GLU A 567 -27.87 30.07 8.01
CA GLU A 567 -28.88 29.98 9.05
C GLU A 567 -28.67 28.78 9.96
N GLN A 568 -28.23 27.66 9.40
CA GLN A 568 -28.00 26.45 10.16
C GLN A 568 -26.91 25.60 9.51
N LEU A 569 -26.02 25.04 10.34
CA LEU A 569 -25.12 23.95 9.95
C LEU A 569 -25.78 22.63 10.34
N LEU A 570 -25.87 21.71 9.38
CA LEU A 570 -26.45 20.36 9.56
C LEU A 570 -25.37 19.28 9.70
N CYS A 571 -24.10 19.66 9.59
CA CYS A 571 -22.96 18.79 9.76
C CYS A 571 -21.92 19.38 10.73
N ALA A 572 -21.08 18.52 11.29
CA ALA A 572 -19.91 18.89 12.08
C ALA A 572 -18.61 18.38 11.44
N GLU A 573 -17.47 18.99 11.78
CA GLU A 573 -16.15 18.47 11.41
C GLU A 573 -15.97 17.03 11.93
N GLY A 574 -15.37 16.16 11.10
CA GLY A 574 -15.22 14.73 11.35
C GLY A 574 -16.47 13.88 11.03
N GLN A 575 -17.62 14.50 10.74
CA GLN A 575 -18.84 13.75 10.45
C GLN A 575 -18.82 13.15 9.03
N ALA A 576 -19.18 11.86 8.91
CA ALA A 576 -19.41 11.24 7.60
C ALA A 576 -20.70 11.77 6.93
N VAL A 577 -20.67 11.91 5.61
CA VAL A 577 -21.75 12.46 4.78
C VAL A 577 -21.90 11.67 3.47
N SER A 578 -23.12 11.61 2.92
CA SER A 578 -23.45 11.01 1.62
C SER A 578 -23.61 12.07 0.53
N ALA A 579 -23.41 11.68 -0.72
CA ALA A 579 -23.77 12.53 -1.85
C ALA A 579 -25.26 12.88 -1.80
N GLY A 580 -25.58 14.16 -1.99
CA GLY A 580 -26.93 14.71 -1.85
C GLY A 580 -27.36 15.00 -0.41
N GLN A 581 -26.56 14.67 0.61
CA GLN A 581 -26.89 14.96 2.01
C GLN A 581 -26.82 16.47 2.28
N PRO A 582 -27.87 17.07 2.87
CA PRO A 582 -27.84 18.47 3.30
C PRO A 582 -26.73 18.73 4.33
N LEU A 583 -25.91 19.75 4.08
CA LEU A 583 -24.78 20.14 4.94
C LEU A 583 -25.04 21.45 5.67
N LEU A 584 -25.64 22.44 4.99
CA LEU A 584 -26.07 23.68 5.62
C LEU A 584 -27.31 24.26 4.94
N LEU A 585 -27.99 25.13 5.68
CA LEU A 585 -29.16 25.89 5.26
C LEU A 585 -28.81 27.38 5.21
N MET A 586 -29.20 28.05 4.14
CA MET A 586 -28.86 29.45 3.87
C MET A 586 -30.06 30.23 3.34
N ARG A 587 -30.26 31.46 3.79
CA ARG A 587 -31.21 32.38 3.14
C ARG A 587 -30.50 33.26 2.13
N ALA A 588 -30.98 33.25 0.89
CA ALA A 588 -30.51 34.18 -0.13
C ALA A 588 -30.70 35.64 0.33
N ALA A 589 -29.72 36.48 0.02
CA ALA A 589 -29.86 37.91 0.22
C ALA A 589 -30.89 38.47 -0.78
N SER A 590 -31.93 39.11 -0.27
CA SER A 590 -32.94 39.83 -1.05
C SER A 590 -32.39 41.09 -1.73
#